data_AF-A0A957SXN4-F1
#
_entry.id   AF-A0A957SXN4-F1
#
_cell.length_a   1.000
_cell.length_b   1.000
_cell.length_c   1.000
_cell.angle_alpha   90.00
_cell.angle_beta   90.00
_cell.angle_gamma   90.00
#
_symmetry.space_group_name_H-M   'P 1'
#
loop_
_entity.id
_entity.type
_entity.pdbx_description
1 polymer ?
#
loop_
_entity_poly.entity_id
_entity_poly.type
_entity_poly.pdbx_seq_one_letter_code
_entity_poly.pdbx_strand_id
1 'polypeptide(L)'
;DETVNVSRVIQMVLIHDIVEIDAGDTFLYDTAARQQKQLEEAAAAQRIFGLLPPDQATTLVDLWQEFEARESVDARFAYALDRLMPLLQNYHNAGYTWQENGIHKAQVWEANQRISDSSIQLWHFAQHLISDAVERGYLRP
;
A
#
# COMPACT_ATOMS: atom_id res chain seq x y z
N ASP A 1 10.24 -16.14 -8.40
CA ASP A 1 10.50 -14.75 -8.04
C ASP A 1 11.18 -14.05 -9.19
N GLU A 2 10.56 -12.96 -9.65
CA GLU A 2 11.11 -12.10 -10.69
C GLU A 2 12.21 -11.21 -10.11
N THR A 3 13.18 -10.78 -10.92
CA THR A 3 14.28 -9.95 -10.43
C THR A 3 13.79 -8.51 -10.25
N VAL A 4 13.85 -8.02 -9.01
CA VAL A 4 13.45 -6.66 -8.60
C VAL A 4 14.67 -5.73 -8.56
N ASN A 5 14.54 -4.48 -9.01
CA ASN A 5 15.51 -3.44 -8.76
C ASN A 5 15.21 -2.73 -7.43
N VAL A 6 15.91 -3.15 -6.37
CA VAL A 6 15.70 -2.65 -5.00
C VAL A 6 15.86 -1.13 -4.89
N SER A 7 16.82 -0.53 -5.61
CA SER A 7 17.03 0.92 -5.58
C SER A 7 15.83 1.68 -6.15
N ARG A 8 15.21 1.15 -7.22
CA ARG A 8 14.01 1.73 -7.82
C ARG A 8 12.80 1.57 -6.90
N VAL A 9 12.64 0.39 -6.29
CA VAL A 9 11.58 0.14 -5.29
C VAL A 9 11.68 1.12 -4.13
N ILE A 10 12.89 1.35 -3.59
CA ILE A 10 13.11 2.32 -2.50
C ILE A 10 12.64 3.71 -2.93
N GLN A 11 13.01 4.17 -4.13
CA GLN A 11 12.54 5.47 -4.63
C GLN A 11 11.02 5.53 -4.73
N MET A 12 10.39 4.46 -5.20
CA MET A 12 8.94 4.37 -5.36
C MET A 12 8.22 4.44 -4.00
N VAL A 13 8.63 3.65 -3.00
CA VAL A 13 8.02 3.72 -1.66
C VAL A 13 8.33 5.02 -0.93
N LEU A 14 9.42 5.71 -1.24
CA LEU A 14 9.70 7.03 -0.66
C LEU A 14 8.74 8.12 -1.15
N ILE A 15 8.18 7.96 -2.36
CA ILE A 15 7.38 9.02 -3.00
C ILE A 15 5.90 8.69 -3.16
N HIS A 16 5.49 7.42 -2.98
CA HIS A 16 4.11 6.98 -3.29
C HIS A 16 3.03 7.81 -2.57
N ASP A 17 3.20 8.09 -1.28
CA ASP A 17 2.24 8.85 -0.47
C ASP A 17 2.48 10.37 -0.46
N ILE A 18 3.44 10.91 -1.23
CA ILE A 18 3.66 12.37 -1.27
C ILE A 18 2.39 13.11 -1.73
N VAL A 19 1.58 12.47 -2.57
CA VAL A 19 0.30 13.01 -3.05
C VAL A 19 -0.72 13.26 -1.93
N GLU A 20 -0.58 12.56 -0.80
CA GLU A 20 -1.45 12.71 0.37
C GLU A 20 -1.28 14.06 1.09
N ILE A 21 -0.21 14.82 0.79
CA ILE A 21 -0.06 16.20 1.27
C ILE A 21 -1.29 17.06 0.88
N ASP A 22 -1.85 16.83 -0.31
CA ASP A 22 -3.06 17.52 -0.76
C ASP A 22 -4.30 16.63 -0.68
N ALA A 23 -4.19 15.36 -1.08
CA ALA A 23 -5.33 14.45 -1.16
C ALA A 23 -5.78 13.92 0.22
N GLY A 24 -4.98 14.13 1.27
CA GLY A 24 -5.13 13.49 2.58
C GLY A 24 -4.77 12.00 2.55
N ASP A 25 -4.89 11.31 3.67
CA ASP A 25 -4.84 9.83 3.76
C ASP A 25 -6.26 9.27 3.66
N THR A 26 -6.41 8.08 3.09
CA THR A 26 -7.68 7.33 3.07
C THR A 26 -7.50 6.01 3.79
N PHE A 27 -8.29 5.80 4.84
CA PHE A 27 -8.27 4.54 5.57
C PHE A 27 -8.51 3.35 4.64
N LEU A 28 -7.58 2.39 4.64
CA LEU A 28 -7.55 1.24 3.71
C LEU A 28 -8.90 0.52 3.52
N TYR A 29 -9.67 0.37 4.61
CA TYR A 29 -10.93 -0.36 4.61
C TYR A 29 -12.16 0.50 4.26
N ASP A 30 -12.01 1.81 4.06
CA ASP A 30 -13.04 2.69 3.53
C ASP A 30 -13.06 2.63 2.00
N THR A 31 -14.05 1.93 1.45
CA THR A 31 -14.16 1.68 0.01
C THR A 31 -15.02 2.70 -0.72
N ALA A 32 -15.75 3.56 -0.01
CA ALA A 32 -16.76 4.44 -0.60
C ALA A 32 -16.14 5.63 -1.37
N ALA A 33 -14.94 6.07 -0.99
CA ALA A 33 -14.31 7.28 -1.51
C ALA A 33 -13.25 7.04 -2.62
N ARG A 34 -13.01 5.79 -3.03
CA ARG A 34 -11.83 5.43 -3.85
C ARG A 34 -11.73 6.15 -5.20
N GLN A 35 -12.84 6.32 -5.93
CA GLN A 35 -12.80 6.96 -7.25
C GLN A 35 -12.47 8.45 -7.16
N GLN A 36 -13.12 9.16 -6.22
CA GLN A 36 -12.86 10.57 -6.00
C GLN A 36 -11.42 10.78 -5.52
N LYS A 37 -10.96 9.90 -4.62
CA LYS A 37 -9.60 9.93 -4.11
C LYS A 37 -8.54 9.80 -5.21
N GLN A 38 -8.73 8.88 -6.15
CA GLN A 38 -7.79 8.70 -7.26
C GLN A 38 -7.66 9.95 -8.14
N LEU A 39 -8.76 10.71 -8.32
CA LEU A 39 -8.73 11.99 -9.05
C LEU A 39 -7.98 13.07 -8.27
N GLU A 40 -8.17 13.12 -6.95
CA GLU A 40 -7.48 14.05 -6.05
C GLU A 40 -5.98 13.77 -5.99
N GLU A 41 -5.59 12.50 -5.87
CA GLU A 41 -4.18 12.06 -5.88
C GLU A 41 -3.50 12.36 -7.22
N ALA A 42 -4.19 12.14 -8.34
CA ALA A 42 -3.66 12.49 -9.66
C ALA A 42 -3.43 14.01 -9.80
N ALA A 43 -4.36 14.83 -9.29
CA ALA A 43 -4.19 16.29 -9.28
C ALA A 43 -3.04 16.73 -8.35
N ALA A 44 -2.92 16.08 -7.19
CA ALA A 44 -1.85 16.31 -6.22
C ALA A 44 -0.48 15.94 -6.80
N ALA A 45 -0.35 14.80 -7.49
CA ALA A 45 0.88 14.39 -8.16
C ALA A 45 1.36 15.44 -9.17
N GLN A 46 0.45 15.92 -10.02
CA GLN A 46 0.78 16.94 -11.02
C GLN A 46 1.20 18.26 -10.36
N ARG A 47 0.51 18.68 -9.29
CA ARG A 47 0.82 19.93 -8.59
C ARG A 47 2.13 19.85 -7.82
N ILE A 48 2.32 18.81 -7.01
CA ILE A 48 3.45 18.68 -6.08
C ILE A 48 4.74 18.36 -6.83
N PHE A 49 4.74 17.33 -7.68
CA PHE A 49 5.95 17.01 -8.45
C PHE A 49 6.25 18.08 -9.50
N GLY A 50 5.24 18.79 -9.99
CA GLY A 50 5.38 19.96 -10.86
C GLY A 50 6.11 21.16 -10.23
N LEU A 51 6.38 21.16 -8.92
CA LEU A 51 7.24 22.16 -8.26
C LEU A 51 8.73 21.94 -8.54
N LEU A 52 9.11 20.75 -9.00
CA LEU A 52 10.49 20.38 -9.28
C LEU A 52 10.94 20.84 -10.68
N PRO A 53 12.25 20.82 -10.98
CA PRO A 53 12.75 20.95 -12.34
C PRO A 53 12.04 19.97 -13.31
N PRO A 54 11.80 20.35 -14.57
CA PRO A 54 10.96 19.57 -15.49
C PRO A 54 11.35 18.10 -15.65
N ASP A 55 12.65 17.81 -15.67
CA ASP A 55 13.19 16.45 -15.76
C ASP A 55 12.87 15.60 -14.52
N GLN A 56 12.97 16.19 -13.33
CA GLN A 56 12.62 15.54 -12.07
C GLN A 56 11.11 15.37 -11.92
N ALA A 57 10.35 16.39 -12.29
CA ALA A 57 8.89 16.37 -12.24
C ALA A 57 8.34 15.20 -13.08
N THR A 58 8.78 15.07 -14.34
CA THR A 58 8.38 13.95 -15.20
C THR A 58 8.81 12.61 -14.61
N THR A 59 10.06 12.50 -14.13
CA THR A 59 10.57 11.24 -13.56
C THR A 59 9.75 10.77 -12.36
N LEU A 60 9.37 11.67 -11.44
CA LEU A 60 8.61 11.29 -10.24
C LEU A 60 7.13 11.05 -10.53
N VAL A 61 6.52 11.82 -11.46
CA VAL A 61 5.15 11.55 -11.92
C VAL A 61 5.07 10.17 -12.55
N ASP A 62 6.00 9.81 -13.43
CA ASP A 62 6.02 8.50 -14.08
C ASP A 62 6.22 7.37 -13.06
N LEU A 63 7.12 7.57 -12.09
CA LEU A 63 7.38 6.59 -11.03
C LEU A 63 6.17 6.40 -10.11
N TRP A 64 5.47 7.48 -9.75
CA TRP A 64 4.24 7.43 -8.97
C TRP A 64 3.11 6.74 -9.74
N GLN A 65 2.91 7.07 -11.03
CA GLN A 65 1.93 6.40 -11.88
C GLN A 65 2.21 4.90 -12.04
N GLU A 66 3.48 4.52 -12.15
CA GLU A 66 3.89 3.11 -12.21
C GLU A 66 3.52 2.36 -10.92
N PHE A 67 3.74 2.98 -9.75
CA PHE A 67 3.32 2.43 -8.45
C PHE A 67 1.82 2.18 -8.43
N GLU A 68 1.01 3.18 -8.80
CA GLU A 68 -0.46 3.09 -8.82
C GLU A 68 -0.99 1.99 -9.77
N ALA A 69 -0.37 1.90 -10.95
CA ALA A 69 -0.72 0.92 -11.98
C ALA A 69 -0.42 -0.52 -11.53
N ARG A 70 0.65 -0.74 -10.74
CA ARG A 70 1.07 -2.06 -10.23
C ARG A 70 1.40 -3.07 -11.32
N GLU A 71 1.83 -2.61 -12.49
CA GLU A 71 2.07 -3.47 -13.64
C GLU A 71 3.52 -3.97 -13.73
N SER A 72 4.49 -3.19 -13.25
CA SER A 72 5.89 -3.60 -13.26
C SER A 72 6.21 -4.50 -12.08
N VAL A 73 7.29 -5.28 -12.20
CA VAL A 73 7.81 -6.14 -11.13
C VAL A 73 8.14 -5.31 -9.89
N ASP A 74 8.78 -4.15 -10.09
CA ASP A 74 9.17 -3.25 -9.02
C ASP A 74 7.94 -2.63 -8.34
N ALA A 75 6.92 -2.22 -9.10
CA ALA A 75 5.68 -1.67 -8.56
C ALA A 75 4.87 -2.69 -7.78
N ARG A 76 4.75 -3.93 -8.29
CA ARG A 76 4.08 -5.02 -7.54
C ARG A 76 4.80 -5.29 -6.22
N PHE A 77 6.12 -5.27 -6.21
CA PHE A 77 6.89 -5.50 -5.00
C PHE A 77 6.78 -4.32 -4.01
N ALA A 78 6.89 -3.08 -4.48
CA ALA A 78 6.65 -1.88 -3.67
C ALA A 78 5.27 -1.90 -3.03
N TYR A 79 4.23 -2.18 -3.81
CA TYR A 79 2.85 -2.30 -3.32
C TYR A 79 2.69 -3.42 -2.28
N ALA A 80 3.35 -4.57 -2.48
CA ALA A 80 3.31 -5.66 -1.51
C ALA A 80 3.95 -5.26 -0.16
N LEU A 81 5.06 -4.52 -0.18
CA LEU A 81 5.69 -4.00 1.04
C LEU A 81 4.80 -2.98 1.75
N ASP A 82 4.20 -2.06 0.99
CA ASP A 82 3.24 -1.09 1.48
C ASP A 82 2.04 -1.78 2.16
N ARG A 83 1.43 -2.80 1.54
CA ARG A 83 0.32 -3.56 2.16
C ARG A 83 0.74 -4.36 3.40
N LEU A 84 1.94 -4.93 3.41
CA LEU A 84 2.45 -5.70 4.54
C LEU A 84 2.66 -4.84 5.79
N MET A 85 2.99 -3.55 5.63
CA MET A 85 3.35 -2.68 6.74
C MET A 85 2.18 -2.44 7.73
N PRO A 86 0.96 -2.02 7.31
CA PRO A 86 -0.19 -1.91 8.21
C PRO A 86 -0.59 -3.24 8.87
N LEU A 87 -0.38 -4.37 8.18
CA LEU A 87 -0.63 -5.70 8.73
C LEU A 87 0.32 -5.98 9.90
N LEU A 88 1.61 -5.73 9.73
CA LEU A 88 2.62 -5.86 10.78
C LEU A 88 2.36 -4.92 11.96
N GLN A 89 2.04 -3.66 11.68
CA GLN A 89 1.75 -2.67 12.71
C GLN A 89 0.55 -3.08 13.58
N ASN A 90 -0.54 -3.52 12.95
CA ASN A 90 -1.71 -4.03 13.68
C ASN A 90 -1.36 -5.29 14.47
N TYR A 91 -0.62 -6.22 13.88
CA TYR A 91 -0.22 -7.43 14.59
C TYR A 91 0.61 -7.10 15.86
N HIS A 92 1.55 -6.17 15.77
CA HIS A 92 2.42 -5.79 16.89
C HIS A 92 1.75 -4.85 17.91
N ASN A 93 0.64 -4.21 17.58
CA ASN A 93 -0.15 -3.40 18.51
C ASN A 93 -1.40 -4.13 19.05
N ALA A 94 -1.41 -5.47 19.00
CA ALA A 94 -2.51 -6.32 19.43
C ALA A 94 -3.84 -6.04 18.72
N GLY A 95 -3.79 -5.58 17.46
CA GLY A 95 -4.94 -5.33 16.60
C GLY A 95 -5.71 -4.06 16.97
N TYR A 96 -5.06 -3.05 17.57
CA TYR A 96 -5.71 -1.84 18.05
C TYR A 96 -6.62 -1.21 16.99
N THR A 97 -6.08 -0.92 15.80
CA THR A 97 -6.84 -0.27 14.72
C THR A 97 -7.91 -1.19 14.15
N TRP A 98 -7.65 -2.48 14.03
CA TRP A 98 -8.68 -3.45 13.62
C TRP A 98 -9.85 -3.53 14.59
N GLN A 99 -9.60 -3.58 15.89
CA GLN A 99 -10.63 -3.69 16.91
C GLN A 99 -11.47 -2.41 16.99
N GLU A 100 -10.82 -1.25 17.01
CA GLU A 100 -11.45 0.07 17.06
C GLU A 100 -12.40 0.28 15.87
N ASN A 101 -12.01 -0.18 14.69
CA ASN A 101 -12.79 -0.02 13.45
C ASN A 101 -13.65 -1.24 13.10
N GLY A 102 -13.72 -2.25 13.98
CA GLY A 102 -14.54 -3.44 13.78
C GLY A 102 -14.18 -4.27 12.54
N ILE A 103 -12.90 -4.32 12.18
CA ILE A 103 -12.41 -5.01 10.99
C ILE A 103 -12.43 -6.53 11.18
N HIS A 104 -12.83 -7.24 10.12
CA HIS A 104 -12.90 -8.71 10.09
C HIS A 104 -11.81 -9.31 9.22
N LYS A 105 -11.47 -10.58 9.48
CA LYS A 105 -10.47 -11.37 8.74
C LYS A 105 -10.65 -11.28 7.23
N ALA A 106 -11.88 -11.37 6.74
CA ALA A 106 -12.18 -11.29 5.31
C ALA A 106 -11.74 -9.95 4.69
N GLN A 107 -11.89 -8.84 5.40
CA GLN A 107 -11.46 -7.52 4.93
C GLN A 107 -9.92 -7.43 4.90
N VAL A 108 -9.24 -7.92 5.94
CA VAL A 108 -7.77 -7.93 5.99
C VAL A 108 -7.21 -8.83 4.89
N TRP A 109 -7.81 -10.00 4.67
CA TRP A 109 -7.43 -10.91 3.59
C TRP A 109 -7.57 -10.26 2.22
N GLU A 110 -8.77 -9.72 1.91
CA GLU A 110 -9.05 -9.08 0.62
C GLU A 110 -8.10 -7.91 0.32
N ALA A 111 -7.78 -7.11 1.34
CA ALA A 111 -6.87 -5.98 1.21
C ALA A 111 -5.40 -6.40 0.95
N ASN A 112 -4.99 -7.60 1.38
CA ASN A 112 -3.60 -8.04 1.36
C ASN A 112 -3.30 -9.16 0.33
N GLN A 113 -4.32 -9.80 -0.25
CA GLN A 113 -4.11 -10.98 -1.12
C GLN A 113 -3.19 -10.71 -2.32
N ARG A 114 -3.16 -9.47 -2.82
CA ARG A 114 -2.28 -9.05 -3.93
C ARG A 114 -0.79 -9.06 -3.61
N ILE A 115 -0.38 -9.28 -2.35
CA ILE A 115 1.02 -9.58 -2.02
C ILE A 115 1.50 -10.81 -2.82
N SER A 116 0.61 -11.77 -3.14
CA SER A 116 0.95 -12.93 -3.95
C SER A 116 1.42 -12.60 -5.37
N ASP A 117 1.05 -11.43 -5.89
CA ASP A 117 1.39 -11.01 -7.25
C ASP A 117 2.88 -10.65 -7.39
N SER A 118 3.59 -10.47 -6.26
CA SER A 118 5.03 -10.20 -6.24
C SER A 118 5.85 -11.27 -5.51
N SER A 119 5.36 -11.77 -4.37
CA SER A 119 6.11 -12.71 -3.53
C SER A 119 5.17 -13.68 -2.81
N ILE A 120 5.25 -14.94 -3.22
CA ILE A 120 4.54 -16.05 -2.57
C ILE A 120 5.00 -16.22 -1.11
N GLN A 121 6.30 -16.00 -0.84
CA GLN A 121 6.85 -16.11 0.51
C GLN A 121 6.29 -15.04 1.45
N LEU A 122 6.24 -13.78 1.01
CA LEU A 122 5.63 -12.70 1.79
C LEU A 122 4.13 -12.94 1.99
N TRP A 123 3.45 -13.47 0.98
CA TRP A 123 2.04 -13.79 1.10
C TRP A 123 1.78 -14.89 2.14
N HIS A 124 2.54 -15.99 2.12
CA HIS A 124 2.43 -17.03 3.15
C HIS A 124 2.70 -16.50 4.56
N PHE A 125 3.68 -15.62 4.69
CA PHE A 125 3.95 -14.93 5.95
C PHE A 125 2.76 -14.07 6.41
N ALA A 126 2.18 -13.27 5.51
CA ALA A 126 0.98 -12.48 5.79
C ALA A 126 -0.21 -13.37 6.19
N GLN A 127 -0.44 -14.48 5.49
CA GLN A 127 -1.50 -15.44 5.81
C GLN A 127 -1.34 -16.03 7.22
N HIS A 128 -0.10 -16.33 7.62
CA HIS A 128 0.19 -16.82 8.96
C HIS A 128 -0.11 -15.75 10.02
N LEU A 129 0.32 -14.50 9.81
CA LEU A 129 0.01 -13.38 10.71
C LEU A 129 -1.50 -13.15 10.84
N ILE A 130 -2.24 -13.19 9.75
CA ILE A 130 -3.70 -13.00 9.76
C ILE A 130 -4.38 -14.12 10.57
N SER A 131 -3.93 -15.36 10.39
CA SER A 131 -4.51 -16.52 11.09
C SER A 131 -4.21 -16.46 12.59
N ASP A 132 -2.96 -16.21 12.96
CA ASP A 132 -2.54 -16.09 14.36
C ASP A 132 -3.17 -14.85 15.04
N ALA A 133 -3.36 -13.73 14.32
CA ALA A 133 -4.09 -12.57 14.85
C ALA A 133 -5.54 -12.90 15.25
N VAL A 134 -6.22 -13.79 14.52
CA VAL A 134 -7.57 -14.24 14.88
C VAL A 134 -7.52 -15.15 16.11
N GLU A 135 -6.57 -16.08 16.17
CA GLU A 135 -6.38 -16.97 17.33
C GLU A 135 -6.09 -16.21 18.62
N ARG A 136 -5.35 -15.10 18.52
CA ARG A 136 -5.04 -14.20 19.64
C ARG A 136 -6.15 -13.20 20.00
N GLY A 137 -7.22 -13.15 19.21
CA GLY A 137 -8.31 -12.19 19.39
C GLY A 137 -7.97 -10.75 18.98
N TYR A 138 -6.88 -10.53 18.25
CA TYR A 138 -6.50 -9.21 17.72
C TYR A 138 -7.38 -8.82 16.52
N LEU A 139 -7.86 -9.82 15.79
CA LEU A 139 -8.68 -9.66 14.59
C LEU A 139 -9.94 -10.51 14.71
N ARG A 140 -11.08 -9.95 14.28
CA ARG A 140 -12.36 -10.67 14.29
C ARG A 140 -12.36 -11.75 13.20
N PRO A 141 -12.93 -12.94 13.46
CA PRO A 141 -13.00 -14.02 12.48
C PRO A 141 -13.80 -13.63 11.23
#